data_AF-A0A7X8T5E9-F1
#
_entry.id   AF-A0A7X8T5E9-F1
#
_cell.length_a   1.000
_cell.length_b   1.000
_cell.length_c   1.000
_cell.angle_alpha   90.00
_cell.angle_beta   90.00
_cell.angle_gamma   90.00
#
_symmetry.space_group_name_H-M   'P 1'
#
loop_
_entity.id
_entity.type
_entity.pdbx_description
1 polymer ?
#
loop_
_entity_poly.entity_id
_entity_poly.type
_entity_poly.pdbx_seq_one_letter_code
_entity_poly.pdbx_strand_id
1 'polypeptide(L)' 'MNRNTRRARAIAIAQAKPDTKLATFRFLMLATGATAAVIALLISHAI' A
#
# COMPACT_ATOMS: atom_id res chain seq x y z
N MET A 1 13.80 6.74 32.20
CA MET A 1 12.94 6.83 31.00
C MET A 1 11.76 7.76 31.25
N ASN A 2 11.86 9.00 30.75
CA ASN A 2 10.90 10.09 30.97
C ASN A 2 9.51 9.75 30.40
N ARG A 3 8.42 10.12 31.10
CA ARG A 3 7.03 9.89 30.65
C ARG A 3 6.76 10.52 29.29
N ASN A 4 7.44 11.63 28.99
CA ASN A 4 7.34 12.33 27.71
C ASN A 4 7.84 11.46 26.54
N THR A 5 8.97 10.76 26.70
CA THR A 5 9.52 9.83 25.70
C THR A 5 8.59 8.64 25.44
N ARG A 6 7.93 8.15 26.50
CA ARG A 6 6.93 7.07 26.39
C ARG A 6 5.68 7.51 25.63
N ARG A 7 5.18 8.73 25.90
CA ARG A 7 4.05 9.32 25.17
C ARG A 7 4.39 9.59 23.70
N ALA A 8 5.58 10.13 23.43
CA ALA A 8 6.05 10.35 22.06
C ALA A 8 6.09 9.04 21.26
N ARG A 9 6.61 7.95 21.84
CA ARG A 9 6.56 6.61 21.22
C ARG A 9 5.13 6.12 21.01
N ALA A 10 4.24 6.28 21.99
CA ALA A 10 2.85 5.85 21.87
C ALA A 10 2.10 6.61 20.76
N ILE A 11 2.36 7.92 20.61
CA ILE A 11 1.80 8.73 19.53
C ILE A 11 2.37 8.32 18.18
N ALA A 12 3.69 8.09 18.09
CA ALA A 12 4.32 7.60 16.86
C ALA A 12 3.76 6.23 16.43
N ILE A 13 3.51 5.32 17.38
CA ILE A 13 2.89 4.01 17.12
C ILE A 13 1.41 4.17 16.73
N ALA A 14 0.68 5.08 17.39
CA ALA A 14 -0.72 5.37 17.05
C ALA A 14 -0.87 6.11 15.72
N GLN A 15 0.12 6.90 15.28
CA GLN A 15 0.20 7.49 13.95
C GLN A 15 0.68 6.49 12.90
N ALA A 16 1.53 5.53 13.28
CA ALA A 16 1.82 4.33 12.51
C ALA A 16 0.62 3.34 12.48
N LYS A 17 -0.60 3.82 12.78
CA LYS A 17 -1.85 3.17 12.40
C LYS A 17 -1.66 2.69 10.96
N PRO A 18 -1.94 1.41 10.65
CA PRO A 18 -1.75 0.89 9.30
C PRO A 18 -2.41 1.86 8.33
N ASP A 19 -1.58 2.50 7.53
CA ASP A 19 -1.98 3.57 6.64
C ASP A 19 -2.81 2.88 5.55
N THR A 20 -4.11 2.78 5.79
CA THR A 20 -5.05 2.09 4.92
C THR A 20 -4.96 2.64 3.52
N LYS A 21 -4.59 3.92 3.37
CA LYS A 21 -4.25 4.53 2.08
C LYS A 21 -3.03 3.86 1.44
N LEU A 22 -1.95 3.63 2.18
CA LEU A 22 -0.77 2.93 1.66
C LEU A 22 -1.10 1.49 1.24
N ALA A 23 -1.92 0.78 2.02
CA ALA A 23 -2.40 -0.54 1.64
C ALA A 23 -3.25 -0.47 0.35
N THR A 24 -4.18 0.47 0.26
CA THR A 24 -4.98 0.72 -0.96
C THR A 24 -4.10 1.04 -2.15
N PHE A 25 -3.08 1.89 -2.02
CA PHE A 25 -2.14 2.20 -3.10
C PHE A 25 -1.35 0.97 -3.54
N ARG A 26 -0.91 0.13 -2.61
CA ARG A 26 -0.23 -1.15 -2.93
C ARG A 26 -1.15 -2.06 -3.74
N PHE A 27 -2.40 -2.23 -3.32
CA PHE A 27 -3.38 -3.04 -4.05
C PHE A 27 -3.73 -2.44 -5.41
N LEU A 28 -3.86 -1.12 -5.50
CA LEU A 28 -4.10 -0.42 -6.76
C LEU A 28 -2.96 -0.65 -7.75
N MET A 29 -1.70 -0.52 -7.31
CA MET A 29 -0.54 -0.75 -8.16
C MET A 29 -0.50 -2.20 -8.68
N LEU A 30 -0.84 -3.17 -7.82
CA LEU A 30 -0.94 -4.58 -8.20
C LEU A 30 -2.06 -4.81 -9.22
N ALA A 31 -3.25 -4.22 -9.01
CA ALA A 31 -4.39 -4.33 -9.91
C ALA A 31 -4.10 -3.72 -11.28
N THR A 32 -3.43 -2.56 -11.33
CA THR A 32 -2.99 -1.93 -12.57
C THR A 32 -2.03 -2.84 -13.35
N GLY A 33 -1.05 -3.44 -12.67
CA GLY A 33 -0.13 -4.40 -13.30
C GLY A 33 -0.84 -5.64 -13.84
N ALA A 34 -1.76 -6.22 -13.07
CA ALA A 34 -2.57 -7.35 -13.52
C ALA A 34 -3.43 -7.01 -14.75
N THR A 35 -4.06 -5.84 -14.74
CA THR A 35 -4.87 -5.36 -15.88
C THR A 35 -4.02 -5.18 -17.14
N ALA A 36 -2.84 -4.57 -17.00
CA ALA A 36 -1.91 -4.40 -18.12
C ALA A 36 -1.44 -5.74 -18.70
N ALA A 37 -1.13 -6.72 -17.85
CA ALA A 37 -0.73 -8.06 -18.28
C ALA A 37 -1.85 -8.79 -19.03
N VAL A 38 -3.11 -8.69 -18.55
CA VAL A 38 -4.26 -9.27 -19.24
C VAL A 38 -4.49 -8.62 -20.59
N ILE A 39 -4.41 -7.30 -20.68
CA ILE A 39 -4.54 -6.58 -21.96
C ILE A 39 -3.42 -7.00 -22.92
N ALA A 40 -2.17 -7.06 -22.45
CA ALA A 40 -1.03 -7.49 -23.26
C ALA A 40 -1.21 -8.92 -23.79
N LEU A 41 -1.73 -9.83 -22.95
CA LEU A 41 -2.03 -11.21 -23.34
C LEU A 41 -3.14 -11.27 -24.41
N LEU A 42 -4.21 -10.49 -24.24
CA LEU A 42 -5.29 -10.41 -25.23
C LEU A 42 -4.79 -9.86 -26.56
N ILE A 43 -3.97 -8.80 -26.54
CA ILE A 43 -3.34 -8.25 -27.74
C ILE A 43 -2.44 -9.29 -28.40
N SER A 44 -1.61 -9.99 -27.63
CA SER A 44 -0.72 -11.05 -28.14
C SER A 44 -1.46 -12.25 -28.74
N HIS A 45 -2.73 -12.47 -28.37
CA HIS A 45 -3.54 -13.56 -28.92
C HIS A 45 -4.43 -13.12 -30.08
N ALA A 46 -4.60 -11.80 -30.27
CA ALA A 46 -5.43 -11.21 -31.31
C ALA A 46 -4.62 -10.80 -32.57
N ILE A 47 -3.30 -10.74 -32.46
CA ILE A 47 -2.34 -10.48 -33.55
C ILE A 47 -1.61 -11.80 -33.85
#